data_AF-A0A1M7THN6-F1
#
_entry.id   AF-A0A1M7THN6-F1
#
_cell.length_a   1.000
_cell.length_b   1.000
_cell.length_c   1.000
_cell.angle_alpha   90.00
_cell.angle_beta   90.00
_cell.angle_gamma   90.00
#
_symmetry.space_group_name_H-M   'P 1'
#
loop_
_entity.id
_entity.type
_entity.pdbx_description
1 polymer ?
#
loop_
_entity_poly.entity_id
_entity_poly.type
_entity_poly.pdbx_seq_one_letter_code
_entity_poly.pdbx_strand_id
1 'polypeptide(L)' 'MIIVVSGCNRCPFLNEGETPECNVSTPPKRPLFAETLAVERPSWCPLKKEKIIVQEK' A
#
# COMPACT_ATOMS: atom_id res chain seq x y z
N MET A 1 2.70 -7.34 15.77
CA MET A 1 3.25 -5.97 15.65
C MET A 1 2.18 -5.07 15.05
N ILE A 2 1.93 -3.87 15.59
CA ILE A 2 0.98 -2.94 14.97
C ILE A 2 1.78 -1.99 14.07
N ILE A 3 1.61 -2.11 12.76
CA ILE A 3 2.30 -1.25 11.78
C ILE A 3 1.32 -0.15 11.38
N VAL A 4 1.59 1.08 11.83
CA VAL A 4 0.84 2.25 11.35
C VAL A 4 1.47 2.70 10.05
N VAL A 5 0.83 2.33 8.95
CA VAL A 5 1.29 2.69 7.60
C VAL A 5 0.65 4.03 7.20
N SER A 6 1.47 5.07 7.14
CA SER A 6 1.06 6.39 6.64
C SER A 6 1.22 6.55 5.13
N GLY A 7 1.87 5.58 4.44
CA GLY A 7 1.78 5.52 2.98
C GLY A 7 2.38 4.35 2.25
N CYS A 8 2.22 4.36 0.93
CA CYS A 8 2.49 3.20 0.07
C CYS A 8 3.94 2.73 0.15
N ASN A 9 4.90 3.67 0.26
CA ASN A 9 6.34 3.37 0.43
C ASN A 9 6.70 2.66 1.75
N ARG A 10 5.80 2.61 2.73
CA ARG A 10 5.98 1.89 4.00
C ARG A 10 4.91 0.83 4.21
N CYS A 11 4.19 0.48 3.14
CA CYS A 11 3.09 -0.45 3.19
C CYS A 11 3.63 -1.88 3.01
N PRO A 12 3.29 -2.84 3.90
CA PRO A 12 3.73 -4.23 3.74
C PRO A 12 3.09 -4.93 2.53
N PHE A 13 2.11 -4.29 1.88
CA PHE A 13 1.46 -4.79 0.67
C PHE A 13 2.01 -4.14 -0.61
N LEU A 14 3.03 -3.29 -0.50
CA LEU A 14 3.81 -2.81 -1.63
C LEU A 14 4.67 -3.96 -2.15
N ASN A 15 4.60 -4.21 -3.46
CA ASN A 15 5.58 -5.01 -4.16
C ASN A 15 6.58 -4.05 -4.81
N GLU A 16 7.85 -4.10 -4.39
CA GLU A 16 8.93 -3.18 -4.81
C GLU A 16 9.67 -3.65 -6.08
N GLY A 17 9.04 -4.49 -6.90
CA GLY A 17 9.61 -4.95 -8.18
C GLY A 17 9.88 -3.80 -9.17
N GLU A 18 10.36 -4.17 -10.37
CA GLU A 18 10.72 -3.25 -11.46
C GLU A 18 9.58 -2.25 -11.79
N THR A 19 8.33 -2.72 -11.69
CA THR A 19 7.13 -1.89 -11.61
C THR A 19 6.48 -2.04 -10.24
N PRO A 20 6.61 -1.04 -9.34
CA PRO A 20 6.01 -1.15 -8.02
C PRO A 20 4.50 -1.26 -8.13
N GLU A 21 3.91 -2.19 -7.37
CA GLU A 21 2.49 -2.51 -7.46
C GLU A 21 1.86 -2.74 -6.09
N CYS A 22 0.55 -2.49 -5.98
CA CYS A 22 -0.23 -2.75 -4.78
C CYS A 22 -0.91 -4.12 -4.85
N ASN A 23 -0.58 -5.02 -3.92
CA ASN A 23 -1.13 -6.39 -3.90
C ASN A 23 -2.59 -6.46 -3.45
N VAL A 24 -3.07 -5.43 -2.75
CA VAL A 24 -4.41 -5.42 -2.13
C VAL A 24 -5.36 -4.42 -2.80
N SER A 25 -4.93 -3.73 -3.86
CA SER A 25 -5.77 -2.78 -4.59
C SER A 25 -6.92 -3.48 -5.31
N THR A 26 -7.91 -2.70 -5.74
CA THR A 26 -8.96 -3.16 -6.67
C THR A 26 -8.94 -2.23 -7.89
N PRO A 27 -8.60 -2.72 -9.10
CA PRO A 27 -8.14 -4.09 -9.42
C PRO A 27 -6.82 -4.47 -8.73
N PRO A 28 -6.54 -5.77 -8.50
CA PRO A 28 -5.29 -6.24 -7.89
C PRO A 28 -4.09 -5.92 -8.76
N LYS A 29 -2.90 -5.84 -8.16
CA LYS A 29 -1.63 -5.47 -8.83
C LYS A 29 -1.69 -4.11 -9.52
N ARG A 30 -2.37 -3.14 -8.89
CA ARG A 30 -2.44 -1.79 -9.46
C ARG A 30 -1.04 -1.18 -9.43
N PRO A 31 -0.53 -0.67 -10.57
CA PRO A 31 0.78 -0.05 -10.62
C PRO A 31 0.81 1.23 -9.77
N LEU A 32 1.93 1.43 -9.10
CA LEU A 32 2.25 2.59 -8.27
C LEU A 32 3.30 3.42 -9.00
N PHE A 33 2.88 4.56 -9.54
CA PHE A 33 3.80 5.52 -10.13
C PHE A 33 4.44 6.39 -9.05
N ALA A 34 5.49 7.15 -9.41
CA ALA A 34 6.18 8.07 -8.50
C ALA A 34 5.21 9.03 -7.77
N GLU A 35 4.19 9.53 -8.48
CA GLU A 35 3.14 10.38 -7.91
C GLU A 35 2.32 9.66 -6.83
N THR A 36 2.07 8.36 -7.01
CA THR A 36 1.32 7.53 -6.05
C THR A 36 2.17 7.14 -4.83
N LEU A 37 3.48 7.00 -5.01
CA LEU A 37 4.43 6.75 -3.92
C LEU A 37 4.70 8.04 -3.11
N ALA A 38 4.55 9.21 -3.73
CA ALA A 38 4.72 10.51 -3.09
C ALA A 38 3.52 10.92 -2.21
N VAL A 39 2.33 10.35 -2.45
CA VAL A 39 1.15 10.61 -1.62
C VAL A 39 1.11 9.66 -0.41
N GLU A 40 0.71 10.20 0.74
CA GLU A 40 0.48 9.42 1.95
C GLU A 40 -0.53 8.29 1.70
N ARG A 41 -1.65 8.55 1.03
CA ARG A 41 -2.59 7.46 0.70
C ARG A 41 -3.45 7.76 -0.51
N PRO A 42 -3.36 6.95 -1.60
CA PRO A 42 -4.20 7.19 -2.76
C PRO A 42 -5.68 6.98 -2.42
N SER A 43 -6.55 7.73 -3.11
CA SER A 43 -8.01 7.70 -2.91
C SER A 43 -8.64 6.32 -3.15
N TRP A 44 -8.03 5.54 -4.05
CA TRP A 44 -8.45 4.18 -4.37
C TRP A 44 -7.92 3.13 -3.40
N CYS A 45 -7.01 3.48 -2.47
CA CYS A 45 -6.45 2.51 -1.54
C CYS A 45 -7.57 1.95 -0.64
N PRO A 46 -7.81 0.63 -0.64
CA PRO A 46 -8.87 0.04 0.18
C PRO A 46 -8.62 0.27 1.67
N LEU A 47 -7.36 0.39 2.05
CA LEU A 47 -6.92 0.57 3.42
C LEU A 47 -6.94 2.04 3.86
N LYS A 48 -7.41 2.98 3.03
CA LYS A 48 -7.33 4.43 3.29
C LYS A 48 -7.94 4.85 4.64
N LYS A 49 -9.01 4.20 5.07
CA LYS A 49 -9.76 4.53 6.30
C LYS A 49 -9.50 3.56 7.45
N GLU A 50 -8.66 2.55 7.24
CA GLU A 50 -8.50 1.45 8.17
C GLU A 50 -7.11 1.42 8.81
N LYS A 51 -7.08 1.05 10.09
CA LYS A 51 -5.85 0.66 10.78
C LYS A 51 -5.62 -0.82 10.52
N ILE A 52 -4.46 -1.15 9.99
CA ILE A 52 -4.13 -2.52 9.60
C ILE A 52 -3.32 -3.15 10.72
N ILE A 53 -3.76 -4.32 11.17
CA ILE A 53 -3.01 -5.14 12.12
C ILE A 53 -2.39 -6.28 11.33
N VAL A 54 -1.05 -6.31 11.24
CA VAL A 54 -0.32 -7.41 10.60
C VAL A 54 0.09 -8.38 11.71
N GLN A 55 -0.43 -9.60 11.63
CA GLN A 55 -0.09 -10.68 12.54
C GLN A 55 0.89 -11.61 11.84
N GLU A 56 2.13 -11.65 12.31
CA GLU A 56 3.09 -12.69 11.91
C GLU A 56 2.63 -14.02 12.49
N LYS A 57 2.59 -15.07 11.66
CA LYS A 57 2.29 -16.45 12.05
C LYS A 57 3.58 -17.23 12.22
#